data_AF-A0AAN5AUV2-F1
#
_entry.id   AF-A0AAN5AUV2-F1
#
_cell.length_a   1.000
_cell.length_b   1.000
_cell.length_c   1.000
_cell.angle_alpha   90.00
_cell.angle_beta   90.00
_cell.angle_gamma   90.00
#
_symmetry.space_group_name_H-M   'P 1'
#
loop_
_entity.id
_entity.type
_entity.pdbx_description
1 polymer ?
#
loop_
_entity_poly.entity_id
_entity_poly.type
_entity_poly.pdbx_seq_one_letter_code
_entity_poly.pdbx_strand_id
1 'polypeptide(L)'
;MVSDKSIFGISHEKSEFYFDFETVEGNLRIHKPQQNLYIDGGPGSGKSESWIKGIIYQCAERNYAGFVYDWEGDPTKPGSPILSRIAYGSIEYFKRKNVPTPAFAFINFVDMSRTVRVNVLSEKYVPKGSESLFIRNIATTLMKNLESSWKEKTDFWANNAINYVYSIAYKCYKERAKGIGTLPHVIAFALSDSDLVFKWLSEDAEIALNMSSMLTAWRLGAQQQTAGAVSSAQTPLVLLNNKYIFWVLSPLPEEEYSLDITNPDHPTLLCIGNAPSIKEAVSPPVSCIASVVMSQMNNPGKQKSVFMVDEFPTVNLQGIDVFIGTARKHNVATILAVQDFNQAIRDYGEKSANILRSSCGSQAYGMTGNEKTAKDLENLLGETKEAQESFSHQESGTGSMTESLQKEKVVKAREVAGQSVGHFIGKVAGGKPPYFNTQFNMCKFIDKDIPAFSKPVNLGDGKEELEYDIMEEIVSQHYLSIISKVNAILEDVKNKTETDNKNKEKNMPKDHNHKAWKE
;
A
#
# COMPACT_ATOMS: atom_id res chain seq x y z
N MET A 1 12.84 7.56 49.74
CA MET A 1 13.83 7.74 48.67
C MET A 1 13.59 6.66 47.64
N VAL A 2 12.87 6.98 46.56
CA VAL A 2 12.73 6.08 45.42
C VAL A 2 14.03 6.23 44.65
N SER A 3 14.91 5.23 44.66
CA SER A 3 16.02 5.21 43.70
C SER A 3 15.38 5.30 42.32
N ASP A 4 15.77 6.25 41.48
CA ASP A 4 15.30 6.37 40.10
C ASP A 4 15.62 5.06 39.38
N LYS A 5 14.65 4.11 39.44
CA LYS A 5 14.68 2.89 38.65
C LYS A 5 14.79 3.36 37.21
N SER A 6 15.77 2.82 36.48
CA SER A 6 15.90 2.99 35.04
C SER A 6 14.52 3.06 34.41
N ILE A 7 14.23 4.15 33.67
CA ILE A 7 12.96 4.30 32.95
C ILE A 7 12.77 3.17 31.92
N PHE A 8 13.86 2.45 31.62
CA PHE A 8 13.92 1.30 30.74
C PHE A 8 13.62 -0.01 31.47
N GLY A 9 12.96 -0.90 30.75
CA GLY A 9 12.89 -2.31 31.06
C GLY A 9 11.93 -3.02 30.13
N ILE A 10 11.65 -4.29 30.43
CA ILE A 10 10.77 -5.11 29.62
C ILE A 10 9.35 -5.09 30.20
N SER A 11 8.39 -4.68 29.37
CA SER A 11 6.97 -4.73 29.73
C SER A 11 6.45 -6.17 29.73
N HIS A 12 5.82 -6.58 30.84
CA HIS A 12 5.20 -7.92 31.01
C HIS A 12 3.66 -7.92 30.93
N GLU A 13 3.07 -6.79 30.53
CA GLU A 13 1.62 -6.68 30.30
C GLU A 13 1.15 -7.75 29.29
N LYS A 14 -0.03 -8.33 29.56
CA LYS A 14 -0.59 -9.42 28.75
C LYS A 14 -1.81 -8.93 27.97
N SER A 15 -2.03 -9.53 26.81
CA SER A 15 -3.21 -9.34 25.98
C SER A 15 -3.39 -10.55 25.07
N GLU A 16 -4.53 -10.65 24.40
CA GLU A 16 -4.76 -11.69 23.41
C GLU A 16 -4.21 -11.36 22.01
N PHE A 17 -3.84 -10.10 21.76
CA PHE A 17 -3.21 -9.68 20.51
C PHE A 17 -1.87 -9.04 20.86
N TYR A 18 -0.79 -9.76 20.59
CA TYR A 18 0.56 -9.36 20.98
C TYR A 18 1.62 -9.90 20.03
N PHE A 19 2.81 -9.30 20.11
CA PHE A 19 4.06 -9.81 19.55
C PHE A 19 5.13 -9.87 20.64
N ASP A 20 5.96 -10.90 20.57
CA ASP A 20 7.06 -11.17 21.49
C ASP A 20 8.39 -11.16 20.76
N PHE A 21 9.40 -10.53 21.35
CA PHE A 21 10.74 -10.40 20.80
C PHE A 21 11.77 -10.77 21.85
N GLU A 22 12.62 -11.74 21.53
CA GLU A 22 13.69 -12.17 22.43
C GLU A 22 14.82 -11.12 22.45
N THR A 23 15.18 -10.65 23.64
CA THR A 23 16.27 -9.71 23.85
C THR A 23 17.22 -10.25 24.92
N VAL A 24 18.38 -9.61 25.09
CA VAL A 24 19.36 -9.98 26.12
C VAL A 24 18.84 -9.76 27.55
N GLU A 25 17.82 -8.91 27.72
CA GLU A 25 17.19 -8.61 29.01
C GLU A 25 15.94 -9.45 29.28
N GLY A 26 15.50 -10.26 28.31
CA GLY A 26 14.29 -11.09 28.38
C GLY A 26 13.38 -10.91 27.17
N ASN A 27 12.12 -11.34 27.29
CA ASN A 27 11.17 -11.29 26.18
C ASN A 27 10.38 -9.98 26.18
N LEU A 28 10.66 -9.09 25.22
CA LEU A 28 9.93 -7.85 25.02
C LEU A 28 8.56 -8.11 24.38
N ARG A 29 7.49 -7.80 25.11
CA ARG A 29 6.11 -7.95 24.63
C ARG A 29 5.48 -6.63 24.18
N ILE A 30 5.12 -6.55 22.91
CA ILE A 30 4.20 -5.55 22.37
C ILE A 30 2.77 -6.07 22.57
N HIS A 31 2.19 -5.77 23.73
CA HIS A 31 0.87 -6.26 24.16
C HIS A 31 -0.33 -5.48 23.57
N LYS A 32 -0.11 -4.34 22.93
CA LYS A 32 -1.17 -3.61 22.23
C LYS A 32 -0.70 -3.17 20.84
N PRO A 33 -0.41 -4.11 19.93
CA PRO A 33 0.13 -3.79 18.61
C PRO A 33 -0.86 -2.98 17.75
N GLN A 34 -2.16 -3.03 18.04
CA GLN A 34 -3.18 -2.15 17.46
C GLN A 34 -3.05 -0.67 17.88
N GLN A 35 -2.09 -0.31 18.74
CA GLN A 35 -1.62 1.07 18.89
C GLN A 35 -0.67 1.50 17.77
N ASN A 36 -0.43 0.63 16.80
CA ASN A 36 0.53 0.78 15.72
C ASN A 36 1.98 0.82 16.22
N LEU A 37 2.89 0.43 15.35
CA LEU A 37 4.32 0.30 15.61
C LEU A 37 5.10 1.08 14.54
N TYR A 38 5.89 2.04 14.98
CA TYR A 38 6.83 2.76 14.13
C TYR A 38 8.24 2.22 14.37
N ILE A 39 8.94 1.80 13.32
CA ILE A 39 10.30 1.24 13.40
C ILE A 39 11.22 2.10 12.54
N ASP A 40 12.12 2.84 13.18
CA ASP A 40 13.06 3.74 12.51
C ASP A 40 14.47 3.22 12.71
N GLY A 41 15.25 3.19 11.64
CA GLY A 41 16.66 2.85 11.73
C GLY A 41 17.26 2.78 10.35
N GLY A 42 18.48 3.31 10.19
CA GLY A 42 19.18 3.30 8.91
C GLY A 42 19.42 1.89 8.35
N PRO A 43 19.89 1.79 7.10
CA PRO A 43 20.35 0.53 6.53
C PRO A 43 21.32 -0.18 7.46
N GLY A 44 21.16 -1.50 7.63
CA GLY A 44 22.02 -2.29 8.52
C GLY A 44 21.74 -2.17 10.02
N SER A 45 20.75 -1.38 10.47
CA SER A 45 20.37 -1.28 11.89
C SER A 45 19.75 -2.56 12.48
N GLY A 46 19.36 -3.53 11.65
CA GLY A 46 18.76 -4.79 12.09
C GLY A 46 17.22 -4.80 12.12
N LYS A 47 16.52 -3.79 11.56
CA LYS A 47 15.04 -3.73 11.53
C LYS A 47 14.39 -5.05 11.10
N SER A 48 14.84 -5.59 9.98
CA SER A 48 14.24 -6.80 9.41
C SER A 48 14.46 -8.02 10.31
N GLU A 49 15.69 -8.22 10.80
CA GLU A 49 16.08 -9.35 11.65
C GLU A 49 15.52 -9.29 13.08
N SER A 50 15.32 -8.09 13.63
CA SER A 50 14.87 -7.88 15.01
C SER A 50 13.36 -7.71 15.15
N TRP A 51 12.67 -7.24 14.10
CA TRP A 51 11.25 -6.92 14.17
C TRP A 51 10.44 -7.57 13.05
N ILE A 52 10.73 -7.23 11.79
CA ILE A 52 9.84 -7.52 10.65
C ILE A 52 9.66 -9.02 10.44
N LYS A 53 10.76 -9.78 10.37
CA LYS A 53 10.72 -11.23 10.19
C LYS A 53 10.03 -11.94 11.36
N GLY A 54 10.28 -11.47 12.59
CA GLY A 54 9.64 -11.98 13.79
C GLY A 54 8.13 -11.72 13.83
N ILE A 55 7.68 -10.56 13.36
CA ILE A 55 6.25 -10.24 13.22
C ILE A 55 5.59 -11.19 12.22
N ILE A 56 6.20 -11.41 11.05
CA ILE A 56 5.68 -12.32 10.02
C ILE A 56 5.56 -13.75 10.56
N TYR A 57 6.63 -14.26 11.19
CA TYR A 57 6.64 -15.60 11.79
C TYR A 57 5.51 -15.76 12.82
N GLN A 58 5.32 -14.75 13.68
CA GLN A 58 4.27 -14.76 14.71
C GLN A 58 2.86 -14.62 14.13
N CYS A 59 2.68 -13.95 12.98
CA CYS A 59 1.40 -13.94 12.27
C CYS A 59 1.03 -15.35 11.79
N ALA A 60 2.01 -16.10 11.26
CA ALA A 60 1.81 -17.49 10.89
C ALA A 60 1.51 -18.38 12.11
N GLU A 61 2.23 -18.19 13.21
CA GLU A 61 2.05 -18.95 14.47
C GLU A 61 0.66 -18.76 15.09
N ARG A 62 0.12 -17.53 15.05
CA ARG A 62 -1.07 -17.13 15.79
C ARG A 62 -2.33 -16.96 14.94
N ASN A 63 -2.28 -17.42 13.69
CA ASN A 63 -3.37 -17.26 12.73
C ASN A 63 -3.80 -15.80 12.51
N TYR A 64 -2.85 -14.86 12.50
CA TYR A 64 -3.15 -13.46 12.19
C TYR A 64 -3.16 -13.27 10.67
N ALA A 65 -4.22 -12.64 10.17
CA ALA A 65 -4.26 -12.16 8.80
C ALA A 65 -3.30 -10.98 8.63
N GLY A 66 -2.98 -10.60 7.40
CA GLY A 66 -2.24 -9.37 7.21
C GLY A 66 -1.86 -9.02 5.79
N PHE A 67 -1.49 -7.77 5.64
CA PHE A 67 -0.89 -7.20 4.45
C PHE A 67 0.59 -6.96 4.72
N VAL A 68 1.47 -7.47 3.86
CA VAL A 68 2.91 -7.30 3.94
C VAL A 68 3.39 -6.70 2.62
N TYR A 69 3.83 -5.44 2.64
CA TYR A 69 4.50 -4.84 1.50
C TYR A 69 6.02 -4.97 1.65
N ASP A 70 6.62 -5.67 0.70
CA ASP A 70 8.03 -6.01 0.63
C ASP A 70 8.68 -5.25 -0.54
N TRP A 71 9.45 -4.21 -0.22
CA TRP A 71 10.08 -3.32 -1.21
C TRP A 71 11.10 -4.07 -2.10
N GLU A 72 11.80 -5.06 -1.54
CA GLU A 72 12.80 -5.86 -2.25
C GLU A 72 12.28 -7.25 -2.62
N GLY A 73 10.96 -7.45 -2.61
CA GLY A 73 10.28 -8.74 -2.76
C GLY A 73 10.28 -9.36 -4.16
N ASP A 74 11.29 -9.10 -4.98
CA ASP A 74 11.43 -9.66 -6.34
C ASP A 74 11.79 -11.16 -6.26
N PRO A 75 10.86 -12.08 -6.59
CA PRO A 75 11.10 -13.52 -6.48
C PRO A 75 12.12 -14.05 -7.48
N THR A 76 12.50 -13.28 -8.50
CA THR A 76 13.44 -13.71 -9.55
C THR A 76 14.89 -13.48 -9.16
N LYS A 77 15.17 -12.70 -8.11
CA LYS A 77 16.52 -12.36 -7.67
C LYS A 77 17.07 -13.40 -6.66
N PRO A 78 18.09 -14.19 -7.04
CA PRO A 78 18.68 -15.17 -6.13
C PRO A 78 19.31 -14.49 -4.91
N GLY A 79 19.07 -15.03 -3.72
CA GLY A 79 19.67 -14.54 -2.47
C GLY A 79 19.09 -13.21 -1.96
N SER A 80 18.05 -12.66 -2.60
CA SER A 80 17.35 -11.48 -2.09
C SER A 80 16.55 -11.85 -0.83
N PRO A 81 16.61 -11.05 0.25
CA PRO A 81 15.93 -11.34 1.51
C PRO A 81 14.43 -11.01 1.40
N ILE A 82 13.68 -11.78 0.62
CA ILE A 82 12.27 -11.51 0.39
C ILE A 82 11.43 -11.96 1.60
N LEU A 83 10.73 -11.02 2.21
CA LEU A 83 9.84 -11.24 3.36
C LEU A 83 8.72 -12.23 3.04
N SER A 84 8.34 -12.28 1.76
CA SER A 84 7.32 -13.20 1.25
C SER A 84 7.71 -14.69 1.40
N ARG A 85 9.01 -15.04 1.31
CA ARG A 85 9.50 -16.40 1.61
C ARG A 85 9.33 -16.76 3.06
N ILE A 86 9.53 -15.78 3.94
CA ILE A 86 9.41 -15.96 5.38
C ILE A 86 7.95 -16.19 5.75
N ALA A 87 7.04 -15.43 5.15
CA ALA A 87 5.60 -15.66 5.30
C ALA A 87 5.22 -17.07 4.85
N TYR A 88 5.59 -17.46 3.63
CA TYR A 88 5.30 -18.80 3.10
C TYR A 88 5.93 -19.92 3.94
N GLY A 89 7.22 -19.84 4.23
CA GLY A 89 7.96 -20.84 5.00
C GLY A 89 7.41 -21.01 6.42
N SER A 90 7.08 -19.91 7.09
CA SER A 90 6.51 -19.95 8.45
C SER A 90 5.11 -20.56 8.46
N ILE A 91 4.25 -20.20 7.48
CA ILE A 91 2.92 -20.81 7.33
C ILE A 91 3.05 -22.33 7.10
N GLU A 92 3.90 -22.75 6.17
CA GLU A 92 4.12 -24.17 5.89
C GLU A 92 4.66 -24.95 7.09
N TYR A 93 5.55 -24.34 7.87
CA TYR A 93 6.08 -24.93 9.09
C TYR A 93 5.00 -25.19 10.13
N PHE A 94 4.14 -24.21 10.39
CA PHE A 94 3.07 -24.34 11.39
C PHE A 94 1.92 -25.24 10.91
N LYS A 95 1.60 -25.25 9.61
CA LYS A 95 0.69 -26.24 9.01
C LYS A 95 1.16 -27.67 9.27
N ARG A 96 2.45 -27.97 9.08
CA ARG A 96 3.03 -29.29 9.38
C ARG A 96 2.96 -29.68 10.85
N LYS A 97 2.81 -28.69 11.74
CA LYS A 97 2.61 -28.89 13.18
C LYS A 97 1.14 -28.95 13.60
N ASN A 98 0.20 -28.97 12.64
CA ASN A 98 -1.25 -28.92 12.89
C ASN A 98 -1.68 -27.68 13.71
N VAL A 99 -0.97 -26.56 13.55
CA VAL A 99 -1.39 -25.26 14.11
C VAL A 99 -2.23 -24.54 13.07
N PRO A 100 -3.39 -23.93 13.43
CA PRO A 100 -4.14 -23.09 12.51
C PRO A 100 -3.29 -21.91 12.02
N THR A 101 -3.21 -21.73 10.71
CA THR A 101 -2.40 -20.68 10.05
C THR A 101 -3.26 -19.88 9.08
N PRO A 102 -2.91 -18.63 8.76
CA PRO A 102 -3.57 -17.93 7.68
C PRO A 102 -3.23 -18.60 6.34
N ALA A 103 -4.09 -18.41 5.33
CA ALA A 103 -3.76 -18.69 3.95
C ALA A 103 -2.61 -17.78 3.49
N PHE A 104 -1.81 -18.25 2.55
CA PHE A 104 -0.76 -17.46 1.92
C PHE A 104 -1.23 -16.95 0.57
N ALA A 105 -1.00 -15.68 0.28
CA ALA A 105 -1.13 -15.11 -1.05
C ALA A 105 0.06 -14.22 -1.37
N PHE A 106 0.47 -14.23 -2.64
CA PHE A 106 1.59 -13.44 -3.11
C PHE A 106 1.23 -12.75 -4.41
N ILE A 107 1.44 -11.43 -4.46
CA ILE A 107 1.30 -10.62 -5.66
C ILE A 107 2.67 -10.06 -6.01
N ASN A 108 3.08 -10.29 -7.25
CA ASN A 108 4.24 -9.67 -7.86
C ASN A 108 3.95 -9.41 -9.36
N PHE A 109 4.74 -8.54 -9.98
CA PHE A 109 4.55 -8.12 -11.38
C PHE A 109 5.70 -8.58 -12.31
N VAL A 110 6.57 -9.46 -11.84
CA VAL A 110 7.77 -9.91 -12.57
C VAL A 110 7.73 -11.40 -12.95
N ASP A 111 7.02 -12.22 -12.17
CA ASP A 111 6.88 -13.65 -12.34
C ASP A 111 5.42 -14.07 -12.17
N MET A 112 4.75 -14.29 -13.30
CA MET A 112 3.33 -14.63 -13.33
C MET A 112 3.07 -16.03 -12.77
N SER A 113 4.06 -16.92 -12.74
CA SER A 113 3.91 -18.29 -12.22
C SER A 113 3.77 -18.34 -10.70
N ARG A 114 4.05 -17.23 -10.01
CA ARG A 114 4.04 -17.10 -8.54
C ARG A 114 3.14 -15.96 -8.06
N THR A 115 2.19 -15.51 -8.87
CA THR A 115 1.34 -14.34 -8.54
C THR A 115 -0.13 -14.73 -8.51
N VAL A 116 -0.87 -14.29 -7.50
CA VAL A 116 -2.34 -14.31 -7.51
C VAL A 116 -2.87 -13.12 -8.32
N ARG A 117 -4.11 -13.24 -8.84
CA ARG A 117 -4.76 -12.19 -9.63
C ARG A 117 -5.92 -11.58 -8.84
N VAL A 118 -6.15 -10.27 -8.97
CA VAL A 118 -7.12 -9.53 -8.15
C VAL A 118 -7.88 -8.47 -8.94
N ASN A 119 -9.16 -8.22 -8.64
CA ASN A 119 -9.93 -7.12 -9.22
C ASN A 119 -10.26 -6.07 -8.15
N VAL A 120 -9.59 -4.93 -8.20
CA VAL A 120 -9.81 -3.80 -7.29
C VAL A 120 -11.17 -3.11 -7.48
N LEU A 121 -11.87 -3.39 -8.59
CA LEU A 121 -13.21 -2.88 -8.90
C LEU A 121 -14.31 -3.94 -8.68
N SER A 122 -13.99 -5.07 -8.03
CA SER A 122 -14.97 -6.13 -7.76
C SER A 122 -16.12 -5.63 -6.90
N GLU A 123 -17.36 -5.99 -7.26
CA GLU A 123 -18.57 -5.65 -6.50
C GLU A 123 -18.56 -6.23 -5.09
N LYS A 124 -17.73 -7.26 -4.81
CA LYS A 124 -17.54 -7.85 -3.49
C LYS A 124 -17.07 -6.84 -2.45
N TYR A 125 -16.36 -5.79 -2.86
CA TYR A 125 -15.79 -4.78 -1.97
C TYR A 125 -16.61 -3.49 -1.92
N VAL A 126 -17.53 -3.30 -2.87
CA VAL A 126 -18.24 -2.05 -3.06
C VAL A 126 -19.43 -1.96 -2.10
N PRO A 127 -19.45 -0.99 -1.17
CA PRO A 127 -20.59 -0.82 -0.27
C PRO A 127 -21.83 -0.36 -1.05
N LYS A 128 -22.98 -0.99 -0.75
CA LYS A 128 -24.27 -0.63 -1.37
C LYS A 128 -24.60 0.85 -1.12
N GLY A 129 -24.95 1.57 -2.17
CA GLY A 129 -25.29 3.00 -2.12
C GLY A 129 -24.09 3.94 -2.02
N SER A 130 -22.85 3.43 -2.12
CA SER A 130 -21.62 4.23 -2.17
C SER A 130 -20.72 3.83 -3.34
N GLU A 131 -21.30 3.24 -4.38
CA GLU A 131 -20.60 2.71 -5.55
C GLU A 131 -19.75 3.78 -6.23
N SER A 132 -20.36 4.93 -6.54
CA SER A 132 -19.67 6.08 -7.14
C SER A 132 -18.46 6.54 -6.31
N LEU A 133 -18.62 6.65 -4.98
CA LEU A 133 -17.55 7.11 -4.09
C LEU A 133 -16.39 6.11 -4.00
N PHE A 134 -16.71 4.82 -3.91
CA PHE A 134 -15.69 3.77 -3.90
C PHE A 134 -14.88 3.78 -5.19
N ILE A 135 -15.54 3.79 -6.35
CA ILE A 135 -14.88 3.80 -7.65
C ILE A 135 -14.06 5.09 -7.84
N ARG A 136 -14.57 6.24 -7.37
CA ARG A 136 -13.84 7.51 -7.37
C ARG A 136 -12.56 7.44 -6.54
N ASN A 137 -12.60 6.80 -5.37
CA ASN A 137 -11.42 6.63 -4.52
C ASN A 137 -10.35 5.78 -5.21
N ILE A 138 -10.73 4.70 -5.91
CA ILE A 138 -9.78 3.88 -6.68
C ILE A 138 -9.16 4.69 -7.83
N ALA A 139 -9.96 5.42 -8.62
CA ALA A 139 -9.46 6.26 -9.71
C ALA A 139 -8.54 7.39 -9.20
N THR A 140 -8.90 8.03 -8.09
CA THR A 140 -8.09 9.07 -7.45
C THR A 140 -6.78 8.49 -6.91
N THR A 141 -6.83 7.30 -6.32
CA THR A 141 -5.64 6.58 -5.84
C THR A 141 -4.70 6.27 -6.99
N LEU A 142 -5.21 5.72 -8.09
CA LEU A 142 -4.44 5.38 -9.27
C LEU A 142 -3.73 6.62 -9.85
N MET A 143 -4.49 7.66 -10.15
CA MET A 143 -4.00 8.82 -10.89
C MET A 143 -2.99 9.65 -10.09
N LYS A 144 -3.21 9.86 -8.79
CA LYS A 144 -2.24 10.55 -7.92
C LYS A 144 -1.01 9.72 -7.59
N ASN A 145 -1.06 8.39 -7.78
CA ASN A 145 0.13 7.55 -7.68
C ASN A 145 0.94 7.55 -8.98
N LEU A 146 0.27 7.71 -10.12
CA LEU A 146 0.94 7.87 -11.41
C LEU A 146 1.58 9.26 -11.56
N GLU A 147 0.93 10.30 -11.04
CA GLU A 147 1.44 11.67 -11.11
C GLU A 147 1.64 12.23 -9.69
N SER A 148 2.89 12.21 -9.23
CA SER A 148 3.25 12.55 -7.85
C SER A 148 3.00 14.03 -7.52
N SER A 149 3.06 14.93 -8.50
CA SER A 149 2.79 16.36 -8.31
C SER A 149 1.34 16.64 -7.88
N TRP A 150 0.40 15.76 -8.24
CA TRP A 150 -1.03 15.92 -7.90
C TRP A 150 -1.33 15.63 -6.42
N LYS A 151 -0.34 15.16 -5.65
CA LYS A 151 -0.44 14.94 -4.21
C LYS A 151 -0.50 16.27 -3.45
N GLU A 152 0.34 17.23 -3.82
CA GLU A 152 0.45 18.53 -3.13
C GLU A 152 -0.48 19.60 -3.73
N LYS A 153 -0.69 19.55 -5.05
CA LYS A 153 -1.58 20.47 -5.78
C LYS A 153 -2.41 19.70 -6.79
N THR A 154 -3.67 19.45 -6.44
CA THR A 154 -4.65 18.97 -7.42
C THR A 154 -5.21 20.17 -8.16
N ASP A 155 -4.54 20.57 -9.25
CA ASP A 155 -4.94 21.70 -10.09
C ASP A 155 -6.15 21.36 -10.99
N PHE A 156 -6.54 22.30 -11.85
CA PHE A 156 -7.68 22.11 -12.75
C PHE A 156 -7.50 20.88 -13.66
N TRP A 157 -6.30 20.65 -14.18
CA TRP A 157 -5.98 19.54 -15.08
C TRP A 157 -6.00 18.20 -14.35
N ALA A 158 -5.42 18.13 -13.16
CA ALA A 158 -5.47 16.95 -12.30
C ALA A 158 -6.91 16.53 -11.97
N ASN A 159 -7.77 17.49 -11.59
CA ASN A 159 -9.17 17.21 -11.29
C ASN A 159 -9.94 16.66 -12.50
N ASN A 160 -9.74 17.24 -13.69
CA ASN A 160 -10.41 16.77 -14.91
C ASN A 160 -9.88 15.40 -15.36
N ALA A 161 -8.56 15.16 -15.28
CA ALA A 161 -7.97 13.87 -15.60
C ALA A 161 -8.48 12.76 -14.66
N ILE A 162 -8.52 13.02 -13.35
CA ILE A 162 -9.10 12.10 -12.36
C ILE A 162 -10.59 11.86 -12.67
N ASN A 163 -11.35 12.91 -13.00
CA ASN A 163 -12.78 12.78 -13.28
C ASN A 163 -13.05 11.96 -14.56
N TYR A 164 -12.21 12.10 -15.59
CA TYR A 164 -12.27 11.30 -16.81
C TYR A 164 -12.08 9.81 -16.50
N VAL A 165 -11.00 9.47 -15.78
CA VAL A 165 -10.69 8.07 -15.41
C VAL A 165 -11.74 7.50 -14.46
N TYR A 166 -12.20 8.28 -13.48
CA TYR A 166 -13.32 7.91 -12.61
C TYR A 166 -14.58 7.57 -13.41
N SER A 167 -14.93 8.40 -14.38
CA SER A 167 -16.15 8.21 -15.17
C SER A 167 -16.10 6.96 -16.03
N ILE A 168 -14.93 6.67 -16.63
CA ILE A 168 -14.67 5.40 -17.33
C ILE A 168 -14.78 4.22 -16.37
N ALA A 169 -14.12 4.30 -15.20
CA ALA A 169 -14.17 3.24 -14.20
C ALA A 169 -15.60 2.97 -13.71
N TYR A 170 -16.38 4.03 -13.48
CA TYR A 170 -17.75 3.91 -13.00
C TYR A 170 -18.68 3.35 -14.08
N LYS A 171 -18.51 3.76 -15.34
CA LYS A 171 -19.25 3.17 -16.46
C LYS A 171 -18.90 1.69 -16.64
N CYS A 172 -17.61 1.33 -16.55
CA CYS A 172 -17.15 -0.07 -16.56
C CYS A 172 -17.80 -0.89 -15.44
N TYR A 173 -17.91 -0.32 -14.24
CA TYR A 173 -18.57 -0.96 -13.09
C TYR A 173 -20.08 -1.13 -13.30
N LYS A 174 -20.78 -0.11 -13.80
CA LYS A 174 -22.22 -0.17 -14.10
C LYS A 174 -22.52 -1.20 -15.19
N GLU A 175 -21.65 -1.32 -16.18
CA GLU A 175 -21.78 -2.25 -17.31
C GLU A 175 -20.97 -3.55 -17.13
N ARG A 176 -20.56 -3.89 -15.91
CA ARG A 176 -19.69 -5.04 -15.62
C ARG A 176 -20.23 -6.39 -16.11
N ALA A 177 -21.55 -6.52 -16.30
CA ALA A 177 -22.17 -7.69 -16.92
C ALA A 177 -21.67 -7.95 -18.36
N LYS A 178 -21.17 -6.92 -19.05
CA LYS A 178 -20.47 -7.06 -20.34
C LYS A 178 -19.06 -7.64 -20.19
N GLY A 179 -18.60 -7.88 -18.96
CA GLY A 179 -17.27 -8.37 -18.61
C GLY A 179 -16.16 -7.34 -18.82
N ILE A 180 -16.43 -6.07 -18.52
CA ILE A 180 -15.47 -4.95 -18.61
C ILE A 180 -15.16 -4.32 -17.25
N GLY A 181 -15.52 -4.99 -16.16
CA GLY A 181 -15.46 -4.44 -14.79
C GLY A 181 -14.09 -4.55 -14.11
N THR A 182 -12.98 -4.38 -14.83
CA THR A 182 -11.61 -4.49 -14.25
C THR A 182 -10.76 -3.28 -14.58
N LEU A 183 -9.72 -3.02 -13.79
CA LEU A 183 -8.84 -1.87 -13.99
C LEU A 183 -8.16 -1.87 -15.38
N PRO A 184 -7.72 -3.01 -15.94
CA PRO A 184 -7.23 -3.09 -17.32
C PRO A 184 -8.21 -2.60 -18.39
N HIS A 185 -9.52 -2.86 -18.23
CA HIS A 185 -10.52 -2.30 -19.15
C HIS A 185 -10.60 -0.78 -19.02
N VAL A 186 -10.54 -0.24 -17.80
CA VAL A 186 -10.52 1.21 -17.57
C VAL A 186 -9.33 1.87 -18.27
N ILE A 187 -8.14 1.27 -18.14
CA ILE A 187 -6.92 1.76 -18.80
C ILE A 187 -7.08 1.70 -20.32
N ALA A 188 -7.55 0.57 -20.86
CA ALA A 188 -7.75 0.40 -22.29
C ALA A 188 -8.77 1.40 -22.88
N PHE A 189 -9.91 1.64 -22.19
CA PHE A 189 -10.86 2.69 -22.58
C PHE A 189 -10.23 4.08 -22.52
N ALA A 190 -9.49 4.40 -21.44
CA ALA A 190 -8.88 5.71 -21.28
C ALA A 190 -7.86 6.03 -22.39
N LEU A 191 -7.13 5.01 -22.86
CA LEU A 191 -6.14 5.12 -23.95
C LEU A 191 -6.74 4.99 -25.36
N SER A 192 -8.06 4.76 -25.48
CA SER A 192 -8.75 4.67 -26.76
C SER A 192 -9.13 6.05 -27.32
N ASP A 193 -9.78 6.07 -28.48
CA ASP A 193 -10.33 7.28 -29.10
C ASP A 193 -11.27 8.02 -28.14
N SER A 194 -10.85 9.22 -27.72
CA SER A 194 -11.56 10.00 -26.71
C SER A 194 -12.94 10.45 -27.17
N ASP A 195 -13.17 10.66 -28.47
CA ASP A 195 -14.48 11.08 -28.97
C ASP A 195 -15.50 9.94 -28.83
N LEU A 196 -15.10 8.70 -29.11
CA LEU A 196 -15.94 7.54 -28.88
C LEU A 196 -16.18 7.29 -27.39
N VAL A 197 -15.15 7.48 -26.56
CA VAL A 197 -15.27 7.36 -25.11
C VAL A 197 -16.23 8.41 -24.54
N PHE A 198 -16.13 9.68 -24.94
CA PHE A 198 -17.07 10.71 -24.49
C PHE A 198 -18.51 10.39 -24.89
N LYS A 199 -18.74 9.89 -26.10
CA LYS A 199 -20.07 9.43 -26.54
C LYS A 199 -20.58 8.31 -25.63
N TRP A 200 -19.78 7.26 -25.43
CA TRP A 200 -20.12 6.12 -24.56
C TRP A 200 -20.44 6.55 -23.13
N LEU A 201 -19.64 7.44 -22.55
CA LEU A 201 -19.87 7.96 -21.20
C LEU A 201 -21.16 8.81 -21.12
N SER A 202 -21.47 9.56 -22.18
CA SER A 202 -22.66 10.41 -22.25
C SER A 202 -23.99 9.66 -22.37
N GLU A 203 -23.96 8.36 -22.69
CA GLU A 203 -25.15 7.49 -22.70
C GLU A 203 -25.73 7.30 -21.30
N ASP A 204 -24.96 7.51 -20.23
CA ASP A 204 -25.41 7.40 -18.84
C ASP A 204 -25.63 8.79 -18.22
N ALA A 205 -26.86 9.09 -17.80
CA ALA A 205 -27.24 10.41 -17.31
C ALA A 205 -26.48 10.84 -16.03
N GLU A 206 -26.20 9.91 -15.13
CA GLU A 206 -25.48 10.19 -13.87
C GLU A 206 -24.01 10.53 -14.17
N ILE A 207 -23.39 9.77 -15.07
CA ILE A 207 -22.01 10.01 -15.49
C ILE A 207 -21.91 11.30 -16.30
N ALA A 208 -22.88 11.57 -17.18
CA ALA A 208 -22.93 12.81 -17.93
C ALA A 208 -23.03 14.05 -17.03
N LEU A 209 -23.79 13.97 -15.94
CA LEU A 209 -23.86 15.05 -14.94
C LEU A 209 -22.53 15.23 -14.21
N ASN A 210 -21.89 14.14 -13.78
CA ASN A 210 -20.59 14.15 -13.11
C ASN A 210 -19.47 14.74 -13.99
N MET A 211 -19.59 14.64 -15.31
CA MET A 211 -18.63 15.20 -16.27
C MET A 211 -19.14 16.44 -17.02
N SER A 212 -20.16 17.13 -16.49
CA SER A 212 -20.84 18.22 -17.20
C SER A 212 -19.90 19.30 -17.75
N SER A 213 -18.85 19.69 -17.02
CA SER A 213 -17.84 20.64 -17.48
C SER A 213 -17.08 20.14 -18.72
N MET A 214 -16.59 18.90 -18.68
CA MET A 214 -15.85 18.26 -19.78
C MET A 214 -16.73 18.00 -20.99
N LEU A 215 -17.96 17.50 -20.78
CA LEU A 215 -18.91 17.26 -21.86
C LEU A 215 -19.38 18.55 -22.53
N THR A 216 -19.53 19.64 -21.77
CA THR A 216 -19.86 20.95 -22.34
C THR A 216 -18.72 21.45 -23.23
N ALA A 217 -17.48 21.40 -22.75
CA ALA A 217 -16.31 21.77 -23.55
C ALA A 217 -16.20 20.91 -24.82
N TRP A 218 -16.45 19.59 -24.71
CA TRP A 218 -16.43 18.67 -25.85
C TRP A 218 -17.53 18.98 -26.88
N ARG A 219 -18.78 19.18 -26.44
CA ARG A 219 -19.92 19.52 -27.32
C ARG A 219 -19.76 20.86 -28.01
N LEU A 220 -19.12 21.84 -27.36
CA LEU A 220 -18.85 23.15 -27.94
C LEU A 220 -17.63 23.15 -28.88
N GLY A 221 -16.99 22.00 -29.10
CA GLY A 221 -15.80 21.90 -29.94
C GLY A 221 -14.57 22.60 -29.33
N ALA A 222 -14.54 22.79 -28.01
CA ALA A 222 -13.37 23.32 -27.28
C ALA A 222 -12.27 22.25 -27.18
N GLN A 223 -11.70 21.91 -28.35
CA GLN A 223 -10.72 20.84 -28.55
C GLN A 223 -9.50 21.01 -27.64
N GLN A 224 -9.00 22.24 -27.44
CA GLN A 224 -7.81 22.46 -26.61
C GLN A 224 -8.02 22.10 -25.13
N GLN A 225 -9.19 22.36 -24.56
CA GLN A 225 -9.48 22.09 -23.14
C GLN A 225 -9.77 20.60 -22.90
N THR A 226 -10.48 19.97 -23.84
CA THR A 226 -10.80 18.54 -23.76
C THR A 226 -9.58 17.67 -24.04
N ALA A 227 -8.82 17.98 -25.08
CA ALA A 227 -7.56 17.31 -25.39
C ALA A 227 -6.54 17.48 -24.26
N GLY A 228 -6.47 18.66 -23.62
CA GLY A 228 -5.59 18.89 -22.47
C GLY A 228 -5.90 17.93 -21.31
N ALA A 229 -7.16 17.83 -20.91
CA ALA A 229 -7.58 16.96 -19.80
C ALA A 229 -7.40 15.46 -20.12
N VAL A 230 -7.75 15.05 -21.34
CA VAL A 230 -7.56 13.67 -21.81
C VAL A 230 -6.07 13.32 -21.85
N SER A 231 -5.24 14.20 -22.40
CA SER A 231 -3.78 13.99 -22.48
C SER A 231 -3.14 13.90 -21.08
N SER A 232 -3.58 14.74 -20.14
CA SER A 232 -3.15 14.66 -18.73
C SER A 232 -3.54 13.34 -18.07
N ALA A 233 -4.62 12.68 -18.50
CA ALA A 233 -4.98 11.34 -18.03
C ALA A 233 -4.19 10.24 -18.76
N GLN A 234 -4.12 10.31 -20.09
CA GLN A 234 -3.53 9.26 -20.93
C GLN A 234 -2.02 9.12 -20.71
N THR A 235 -1.29 10.25 -20.66
CA THR A 235 0.18 10.26 -20.54
C THR A 235 0.69 9.38 -19.40
N PRO A 236 0.23 9.57 -18.14
CA PRO A 236 0.62 8.67 -17.05
C PRO A 236 0.09 7.24 -17.22
N LEU A 237 -1.13 7.04 -17.74
CA LEU A 237 -1.74 5.72 -17.89
C LEU A 237 -1.00 4.80 -18.87
N VAL A 238 -0.26 5.35 -19.84
CA VAL A 238 0.57 4.58 -20.76
C VAL A 238 1.59 3.71 -20.01
N LEU A 239 2.10 4.16 -18.86
CA LEU A 239 3.03 3.39 -18.01
C LEU A 239 2.43 2.05 -17.56
N LEU A 240 1.10 1.98 -17.44
CA LEU A 240 0.38 0.79 -17.00
C LEU A 240 -0.05 -0.12 -18.16
N ASN A 241 0.14 0.30 -19.41
CA ASN A 241 -0.20 -0.48 -20.59
C ASN A 241 0.81 -1.63 -20.81
N ASN A 242 0.74 -2.63 -19.94
CA ASN A 242 1.64 -3.76 -19.88
C ASN A 242 0.85 -5.06 -19.65
N LYS A 243 1.18 -6.11 -20.40
CA LYS A 243 0.45 -7.38 -20.34
C LYS A 243 0.48 -8.07 -18.98
N TYR A 244 1.56 -7.94 -18.20
CA TYR A 244 1.67 -8.51 -16.85
C TYR A 244 0.82 -7.75 -15.84
N ILE A 245 0.82 -6.41 -15.91
CA ILE A 245 -0.08 -5.58 -15.09
C ILE A 245 -1.53 -5.92 -15.42
N PHE A 246 -1.84 -6.05 -16.71
CA PHE A 246 -3.18 -6.41 -17.17
C PHE A 246 -3.58 -7.80 -16.68
N TRP A 247 -2.68 -8.77 -16.75
CA TRP A 247 -2.90 -10.13 -16.24
C TRP A 247 -3.25 -10.15 -14.75
N VAL A 248 -2.42 -9.50 -13.91
CA VAL A 248 -2.60 -9.48 -12.45
C VAL A 248 -3.92 -8.80 -12.03
N LEU A 249 -4.36 -7.77 -12.76
CA LEU A 249 -5.49 -6.91 -12.35
C LEU A 249 -6.83 -7.21 -13.05
N SER A 250 -6.97 -8.36 -13.70
CA SER A 250 -8.09 -8.67 -14.61
C SER A 250 -8.93 -9.92 -14.29
N PRO A 251 -9.26 -10.29 -13.04
CA PRO A 251 -10.15 -11.43 -12.83
C PRO A 251 -11.58 -11.04 -13.24
N LEU A 252 -12.37 -11.93 -13.83
CA LEU A 252 -13.00 -13.10 -13.23
C LEU A 252 -12.80 -14.32 -14.17
N PRO A 253 -12.47 -15.52 -13.67
CA PRO A 253 -13.52 -16.46 -13.26
C PRO A 253 -13.74 -16.27 -11.77
N GLU A 254 -14.99 -15.89 -11.41
CA GLU A 254 -15.61 -15.03 -10.37
C GLU A 254 -14.80 -14.36 -9.23
N GLU A 255 -13.49 -14.34 -9.34
CA GLU A 255 -12.63 -14.68 -8.23
C GLU A 255 -11.16 -14.29 -8.52
N GLU A 256 -10.35 -15.32 -8.73
CA GLU A 256 -8.92 -15.54 -8.57
C GLU A 256 -8.16 -15.01 -7.36
N TYR A 257 -8.67 -14.05 -6.57
CA TYR A 257 -8.37 -13.94 -5.12
C TYR A 257 -9.22 -12.85 -4.42
N SER A 258 -9.56 -13.05 -3.14
CA SER A 258 -10.25 -12.02 -2.33
C SER A 258 -9.27 -11.07 -1.64
N LEU A 259 -9.50 -9.76 -1.77
CA LEU A 259 -8.80 -8.71 -1.02
C LEU A 259 -9.39 -8.48 0.38
N ASP A 260 -10.49 -9.16 0.73
CA ASP A 260 -10.96 -9.26 2.12
C ASP A 260 -10.12 -10.28 2.91
N ILE A 261 -8.85 -9.93 3.12
CA ILE A 261 -7.84 -10.80 3.74
C ILE A 261 -8.09 -11.06 5.23
N THR A 262 -8.94 -10.27 5.87
CA THR A 262 -9.25 -10.36 7.30
C THR A 262 -10.58 -11.03 7.60
N ASN A 263 -11.15 -11.75 6.61
CA ASN A 263 -12.29 -12.63 6.84
C ASN A 263 -11.93 -13.70 7.90
N PRO A 264 -12.66 -13.81 9.02
CA PRO A 264 -12.40 -14.82 10.05
C PRO A 264 -12.44 -16.28 9.57
N ASP A 265 -13.23 -16.58 8.55
CA ASP A 265 -13.35 -17.93 7.98
C ASP A 265 -12.16 -18.27 7.07
N HIS A 266 -11.56 -17.24 6.45
CA HIS A 266 -10.46 -17.35 5.50
C HIS A 266 -9.37 -16.30 5.77
N PRO A 267 -8.73 -16.32 6.96
CA PRO A 267 -7.71 -15.35 7.29
C PRO A 267 -6.51 -15.53 6.37
N THR A 268 -6.00 -14.44 5.84
CA THR A 268 -4.98 -14.46 4.80
C THR A 268 -3.82 -13.54 5.15
N LEU A 269 -2.60 -14.03 4.95
CA LEU A 269 -1.39 -13.24 4.91
C LEU A 269 -1.02 -12.98 3.43
N LEU A 270 -1.37 -11.79 2.96
CA LEU A 270 -1.11 -11.30 1.61
C LEU A 270 0.22 -10.56 1.59
N CYS A 271 1.17 -11.07 0.83
CA CYS A 271 2.44 -10.41 0.56
C CYS A 271 2.43 -9.76 -0.83
N ILE A 272 2.92 -8.53 -0.92
CA ILE A 272 3.17 -7.85 -2.18
C ILE A 272 4.68 -7.68 -2.33
N GLY A 273 5.25 -8.36 -3.32
CA GLY A 273 6.65 -8.21 -3.70
C GLY A 273 6.78 -7.13 -4.75
N ASN A 274 7.53 -6.08 -4.43
CA ASN A 274 7.91 -5.07 -5.41
C ASN A 274 9.27 -5.42 -6.04
N ALA A 275 9.51 -4.90 -7.23
CA ALA A 275 10.79 -4.98 -7.91
C ALA A 275 11.32 -3.54 -8.10
N PRO A 276 12.38 -3.13 -7.38
CA PRO A 276 12.89 -1.76 -7.43
C PRO A 276 13.19 -1.24 -8.85
N SER A 277 13.55 -2.13 -9.78
CA SER A 277 13.81 -1.81 -11.20
C SER A 277 12.59 -1.33 -11.98
N ILE A 278 11.37 -1.67 -11.55
CA ILE A 278 10.12 -1.33 -12.24
C ILE A 278 9.11 -0.63 -11.30
N LYS A 279 9.62 -0.05 -10.19
CA LYS A 279 8.80 0.61 -9.16
C LYS A 279 7.75 1.55 -9.75
N GLU A 280 8.13 2.43 -10.65
CA GLU A 280 7.26 3.50 -11.16
C GLU A 280 5.99 2.95 -11.83
N ALA A 281 6.10 1.81 -12.53
CA ALA A 281 4.97 1.15 -13.18
C ALA A 281 4.13 0.30 -12.19
N VAL A 282 4.76 -0.27 -11.15
CA VAL A 282 4.11 -1.21 -10.22
C VAL A 282 3.47 -0.52 -9.02
N SER A 283 4.03 0.61 -8.56
CA SER A 283 3.53 1.34 -7.40
C SER A 283 2.05 1.76 -7.52
N PRO A 284 1.55 2.28 -8.66
CA PRO A 284 0.13 2.67 -8.77
C PRO A 284 -0.86 1.50 -8.62
N PRO A 285 -0.70 0.35 -9.33
CA PRO A 285 -1.47 -0.85 -9.05
C PRO A 285 -1.43 -1.32 -7.59
N VAL A 286 -0.23 -1.35 -6.99
CA VAL A 286 -0.06 -1.76 -5.59
C VAL A 286 -0.83 -0.85 -4.65
N SER A 287 -0.79 0.47 -4.87
CA SER A 287 -1.55 1.43 -4.07
C SER A 287 -3.06 1.24 -4.21
N CYS A 288 -3.56 0.88 -5.39
CA CYS A 288 -4.98 0.52 -5.57
C CYS A 288 -5.35 -0.75 -4.78
N ILE A 289 -4.52 -1.79 -4.82
CA ILE A 289 -4.72 -3.02 -4.04
C ILE A 289 -4.73 -2.70 -2.54
N ALA A 290 -3.73 -1.96 -2.07
CA ALA A 290 -3.63 -1.57 -0.67
C ALA A 290 -4.83 -0.73 -0.22
N SER A 291 -5.34 0.17 -1.07
CA SER A 291 -6.54 0.98 -0.78
C SER A 291 -7.78 0.10 -0.54
N VAL A 292 -7.99 -0.94 -1.36
CA VAL A 292 -9.08 -1.90 -1.16
C VAL A 292 -8.86 -2.69 0.13
N VAL A 293 -7.66 -3.21 0.37
CA VAL A 293 -7.32 -3.96 1.58
C VAL A 293 -7.55 -3.11 2.83
N MET A 294 -7.06 -1.87 2.86
CA MET A 294 -7.28 -0.93 3.97
C MET A 294 -8.77 -0.70 4.22
N SER A 295 -9.57 -0.54 3.16
CA SER A 295 -11.02 -0.40 3.28
C SER A 295 -11.68 -1.65 3.85
N GLN A 296 -11.26 -2.86 3.44
CA GLN A 296 -11.81 -4.12 3.95
C GLN A 296 -11.42 -4.39 5.40
N MET A 297 -10.17 -4.12 5.76
CA MET A 297 -9.65 -4.25 7.13
C MET A 297 -10.35 -3.33 8.13
N ASN A 298 -10.82 -2.16 7.69
CA ASN A 298 -11.48 -1.16 8.54
C ASN A 298 -12.98 -1.42 8.76
N ASN A 299 -13.38 -2.69 8.90
CA ASN A 299 -14.76 -3.11 9.16
C ASN A 299 -14.87 -3.91 10.48
N PRO A 300 -16.05 -3.92 11.13
CA PRO A 300 -16.30 -4.76 12.32
C PRO A 300 -16.18 -6.26 12.03
N GLY A 301 -15.91 -7.05 13.08
CA GLY A 301 -15.96 -8.52 13.02
C GLY A 301 -14.80 -9.19 12.26
N LYS A 302 -13.71 -8.46 12.03
CA LYS A 302 -12.54 -8.96 11.28
C LYS A 302 -11.53 -9.68 12.18
N GLN A 303 -10.73 -10.55 11.57
CA GLN A 303 -9.63 -11.26 12.23
C GLN A 303 -8.55 -10.28 12.70
N LYS A 304 -7.90 -10.59 13.83
CA LYS A 304 -6.67 -9.92 14.29
C LYS A 304 -5.65 -9.89 13.14
N SER A 305 -5.12 -8.72 12.83
CA SER A 305 -4.35 -8.57 11.60
C SER A 305 -3.26 -7.51 11.65
N VAL A 306 -2.31 -7.64 10.72
CA VAL A 306 -1.24 -6.66 10.51
C VAL A 306 -1.38 -5.94 9.18
N PHE A 307 -1.08 -4.65 9.17
CA PHE A 307 -0.83 -3.89 7.94
C PHE A 307 0.61 -3.40 8.00
N MET A 308 1.52 -4.07 7.31
CA MET A 308 2.96 -3.90 7.47
C MET A 308 3.61 -3.43 6.17
N VAL A 309 4.45 -2.41 6.29
CA VAL A 309 5.20 -1.82 5.18
C VAL A 309 6.67 -1.71 5.60
N ASP A 310 7.54 -2.52 4.98
CA ASP A 310 8.96 -2.63 5.38
C ASP A 310 9.77 -1.35 5.06
N GLU A 311 9.46 -0.69 3.95
CA GLU A 311 10.00 0.64 3.63
C GLU A 311 8.87 1.58 3.24
N PHE A 312 8.27 2.20 4.25
CA PHE A 312 7.07 3.02 4.11
C PHE A 312 7.17 4.14 3.04
N PRO A 313 8.25 4.93 2.94
CA PRO A 313 8.41 5.95 1.91
C PRO A 313 8.36 5.42 0.46
N THR A 314 8.58 4.12 0.23
CA THR A 314 8.64 3.57 -1.13
C THR A 314 7.28 3.31 -1.77
N VAL A 315 6.19 3.35 -1.01
CA VAL A 315 4.82 3.18 -1.49
C VAL A 315 3.98 4.37 -1.04
N ASN A 316 3.05 4.82 -1.89
CA ASN A 316 2.17 5.92 -1.52
C ASN A 316 0.73 5.42 -1.26
N LEU A 317 0.42 5.36 0.02
CA LEU A 317 -0.85 4.86 0.56
C LEU A 317 -1.80 6.01 0.86
N GLN A 318 -2.80 6.22 0.01
CA GLN A 318 -3.79 7.26 0.24
C GLN A 318 -4.69 6.95 1.44
N GLY A 319 -4.93 7.95 2.29
CA GLY A 319 -5.78 7.82 3.48
C GLY A 319 -5.17 6.99 4.60
N ILE A 320 -3.85 6.75 4.58
CA ILE A 320 -3.15 5.98 5.61
C ILE A 320 -3.24 6.62 7.01
N ASP A 321 -3.30 7.95 7.08
CA ASP A 321 -3.51 8.72 8.30
C ASP A 321 -4.86 8.39 8.95
N VAL A 322 -5.93 8.38 8.16
CA VAL A 322 -7.29 8.04 8.62
C VAL A 322 -7.37 6.55 8.99
N PHE A 323 -6.76 5.68 8.18
CA PHE A 323 -6.73 4.24 8.43
C PHE A 323 -6.07 3.90 9.76
N ILE A 324 -4.89 4.44 10.05
CA ILE A 324 -4.15 4.19 11.30
C ILE A 324 -4.96 4.59 12.55
N GLY A 325 -5.72 5.68 12.46
CA GLY A 325 -6.58 6.13 13.56
C GLY A 325 -7.83 5.28 13.76
N THR A 326 -8.40 4.75 12.68
CA THR A 326 -9.71 4.06 12.72
C THR A 326 -9.59 2.54 12.80
N ALA A 327 -8.58 1.93 12.18
CA ALA A 327 -8.38 0.48 12.11
C ALA A 327 -8.01 -0.16 13.46
N ARG A 328 -7.49 0.64 14.41
CA ARG A 328 -7.21 0.21 15.79
C ARG A 328 -8.40 -0.49 16.46
N LYS A 329 -9.63 0.01 16.25
CA LYS A 329 -10.86 -0.55 16.85
C LYS A 329 -11.29 -1.89 16.21
N HIS A 330 -10.66 -2.24 15.09
CA HIS A 330 -10.89 -3.46 14.32
C HIS A 330 -9.73 -4.47 14.47
N ASN A 331 -8.92 -4.33 15.53
CA ASN A 331 -7.78 -5.21 15.83
C ASN A 331 -6.73 -5.28 14.71
N VAL A 332 -6.53 -4.17 14.01
CA VAL A 332 -5.46 -4.02 13.02
C VAL A 332 -4.24 -3.37 13.68
N ALA A 333 -3.09 -4.01 13.57
CA ALA A 333 -1.80 -3.44 13.93
C ALA A 333 -1.11 -2.89 12.68
N THR A 334 -0.96 -1.57 12.58
CA THR A 334 -0.17 -0.97 11.50
C THR A 334 1.30 -0.93 11.89
N ILE A 335 2.18 -1.48 11.07
CA ILE A 335 3.63 -1.46 11.27
C ILE A 335 4.26 -0.68 10.12
N LEU A 336 4.86 0.46 10.44
CA LEU A 336 5.55 1.32 9.49
C LEU A 336 7.05 1.27 9.79
N ALA A 337 7.82 0.67 8.90
CA ALA A 337 9.28 0.72 8.97
C ALA A 337 9.81 1.80 8.02
N VAL A 338 10.82 2.53 8.50
CA VAL A 338 11.44 3.66 7.81
C VAL A 338 12.95 3.58 7.98
N GLN A 339 13.68 3.76 6.89
CA GLN A 339 15.15 3.88 6.95
C GLN A 339 15.63 5.28 7.28
N ASP A 340 14.95 6.30 6.74
CA ASP A 340 15.23 7.70 7.01
C ASP A 340 13.94 8.51 6.98
N PHE A 341 13.63 9.15 8.11
CA PHE A 341 12.45 9.99 8.27
C PHE A 341 12.38 11.14 7.24
N ASN A 342 13.52 11.62 6.73
CA ASN A 342 13.52 12.64 5.69
C ASN A 342 12.88 12.14 4.37
N GLN A 343 12.97 10.84 4.07
CA GLN A 343 12.29 10.26 2.91
C GLN A 343 10.77 10.30 3.12
N ALA A 344 10.29 9.99 4.32
CA ALA A 344 8.88 10.13 4.65
C ALA A 344 8.40 11.59 4.53
N ILE A 345 9.19 12.56 4.97
CA ILE A 345 8.87 14.00 4.80
C ILE A 345 8.78 14.38 3.31
N ARG A 346 9.72 13.93 2.48
CA ARG A 346 9.72 14.21 1.04
C ARG A 346 8.50 13.62 0.34
N ASP A 347 8.14 12.38 0.66
CA ASP A 347 7.14 11.64 -0.13
C ASP A 347 5.70 11.81 0.39
N TYR A 348 5.51 12.14 1.68
CA TYR A 348 4.22 12.35 2.33
C TYR A 348 3.97 13.80 2.80
N GLY A 349 4.99 14.65 2.77
CA GLY A 349 4.96 15.99 3.36
C GLY A 349 5.21 15.97 4.87
N GLU A 350 5.81 17.05 5.39
CA GLU A 350 6.24 17.14 6.79
C GLU A 350 5.08 16.95 7.78
N LYS A 351 3.93 17.58 7.52
CA LYS A 351 2.75 17.48 8.39
C LYS A 351 2.26 16.03 8.50
N SER A 352 2.09 15.36 7.36
CA SER A 352 1.58 13.98 7.30
C SER A 352 2.56 12.99 7.91
N ALA A 353 3.86 13.10 7.57
CA ALA A 353 4.90 12.23 8.12
C ALA A 353 4.96 12.29 9.66
N ASN A 354 4.87 13.50 10.24
CA ASN A 354 4.82 13.66 11.69
C ASN A 354 3.53 13.11 12.32
N ILE A 355 2.37 13.25 11.66
CA ILE A 355 1.10 12.67 12.12
C ILE A 355 1.20 11.14 12.17
N LEU A 356 1.79 10.52 11.15
CA LEU A 356 1.95 9.06 11.08
C LEU A 356 2.87 8.54 12.18
N ARG A 357 4.03 9.19 12.38
CA ARG A 357 4.96 8.87 13.48
C ARG A 357 4.29 8.99 14.84
N SER A 358 3.59 10.10 15.10
CA SER A 358 2.94 10.37 16.41
C SER A 358 1.70 9.51 16.67
N SER A 359 1.02 9.05 15.63
CA SER A 359 -0.12 8.12 15.73
C SER A 359 0.30 6.69 16.09
N CYS A 360 1.58 6.37 15.97
CA CYS A 360 2.16 5.10 16.43
C CYS A 360 2.49 5.19 17.91
N GLY A 361 1.67 4.52 18.74
CA GLY A 361 1.84 4.51 20.19
C GLY A 361 3.06 3.72 20.66
N SER A 362 3.44 2.67 19.90
CA SER A 362 4.71 1.96 20.11
C SER A 362 5.71 2.40 19.06
N GLN A 363 6.95 2.62 19.47
CA GLN A 363 8.01 3.15 18.61
C GLN A 363 9.32 2.45 18.95
N ALA A 364 10.12 2.10 17.95
CA ALA A 364 11.43 1.50 18.10
C ALA A 364 12.42 2.23 17.18
N TYR A 365 13.54 2.64 17.75
CA TYR A 365 14.59 3.42 17.09
C TYR A 365 15.90 2.66 17.19
N GLY A 366 16.37 2.16 16.05
CA GLY A 366 17.69 1.58 15.89
C GLY A 366 18.73 2.64 15.54
N MET A 367 19.92 2.18 15.14
CA MET A 367 20.98 3.05 14.64
C MET A 367 20.46 3.95 13.51
N THR A 368 20.60 5.28 13.64
CA THR A 368 20.18 6.24 12.63
C THR A 368 21.27 7.29 12.38
N GLY A 369 21.50 7.63 11.11
CA GLY A 369 22.37 8.73 10.71
C GLY A 369 21.67 10.10 10.74
N ASN A 370 20.36 10.14 11.04
CA ASN A 370 19.59 11.37 11.05
C ASN A 370 19.72 12.08 12.40
N GLU A 371 20.48 13.18 12.44
CA GLU A 371 20.71 13.97 13.66
C GLU A 371 19.41 14.47 14.30
N LYS A 372 18.41 14.83 13.49
CA LYS A 372 17.11 15.32 13.99
C LYS A 372 16.38 14.20 14.71
N THR A 373 16.32 12.99 14.14
CA THR A 373 15.73 11.82 14.80
C THR A 373 16.46 11.48 16.11
N ALA A 374 17.79 11.52 16.12
CA ALA A 374 18.57 11.25 17.33
C ALA A 374 18.32 12.29 18.44
N LYS A 375 18.24 13.58 18.09
CA LYS A 375 17.90 14.66 19.04
C LYS A 375 16.45 14.60 19.52
N ASP A 376 15.51 14.25 18.63
CA ASP A 376 14.11 14.03 19.01
C ASP A 376 14.01 12.92 20.07
N LEU A 377 14.76 11.82 19.90
CA LEU A 377 14.78 10.71 20.86
C LEU A 377 15.43 11.08 22.20
N GLU A 378 16.57 11.79 22.17
CA GLU A 378 17.21 12.35 23.37
C GLU A 378 16.22 13.21 24.18
N ASN A 379 15.47 14.08 23.49
CA ASN A 379 14.47 14.93 24.14
C ASN A 379 13.26 14.13 24.65
N LEU A 380 12.84 13.09 23.93
CA LEU A 380 11.71 12.23 24.32
C LEU A 380 11.99 11.47 25.63
N LEU A 381 13.23 11.03 25.84
CA LEU A 381 13.62 10.24 27.02
C LEU A 381 13.94 11.12 28.23
N GLY A 382 14.28 12.39 28.02
CA GLY A 382 14.44 13.38 29.09
C GLY A 382 15.79 13.32 29.80
N GLU A 383 15.80 13.81 31.05
CA GLU A 383 17.00 13.98 31.88
C GLU A 383 16.84 13.28 33.23
N THR A 384 17.91 12.68 33.72
CA THR A 384 18.05 12.13 35.07
C THR A 384 18.96 13.01 35.90
N LYS A 385 18.70 13.08 37.22
CA LYS A 385 19.57 13.82 38.15
C LYS A 385 20.61 12.86 38.70
N GLU A 386 21.88 13.11 38.41
CA GLU A 386 22.99 12.37 39.01
C GLU A 386 23.72 13.26 40.01
N ALA A 387 24.07 12.68 41.17
CA ALA A 387 24.94 13.32 42.14
C ALA A 387 26.39 13.13 41.68
N GLN A 388 27.07 14.24 41.41
CA GLN A 388 28.47 14.24 41.04
C GLN A 388 29.31 14.70 42.23
N GLU A 389 30.13 13.79 42.75
CA GLU A 389 31.12 14.09 43.79
C GLU A 389 32.40 14.59 43.12
N SER A 390 32.72 15.86 43.32
CA SER A 390 33.98 16.45 42.86
C SER A 390 34.97 16.47 44.02
N PHE A 391 36.13 15.85 43.81
CA PHE A 391 37.24 15.85 44.76
C PHE A 391 38.30 16.84 44.29
N SER A 392 38.52 17.91 45.05
CA SER A 392 39.62 18.82 44.81
C SER A 392 40.74 18.55 45.81
N HIS A 393 41.94 18.25 45.31
CA HIS A 393 43.15 18.11 46.11
C HIS A 393 43.94 19.42 46.11
N GLN A 394 44.25 19.94 47.29
CA GLN A 394 45.24 21.01 47.50
C GLN A 394 46.51 20.42 48.13
N GLU A 395 47.69 20.85 47.66
CA GLU A 395 49.01 20.41 48.16
C GLU A 395 49.23 20.66 49.67
N SER A 396 48.42 21.49 50.32
CA SER A 396 48.48 21.80 51.75
C SER A 396 47.76 20.81 52.68
N GLY A 397 47.21 19.71 52.15
CA GLY A 397 46.75 18.57 52.96
C GLY A 397 45.27 18.58 53.36
N THR A 398 44.45 19.50 52.85
CA THR A 398 43.00 19.49 53.07
C THR A 398 42.28 19.25 51.74
N GLY A 399 41.80 18.02 51.53
CA GLY A 399 40.91 17.70 50.40
C GLY A 399 39.48 18.15 50.73
N SER A 400 38.84 18.87 49.82
CA SER A 400 37.41 19.19 49.91
C SER A 400 36.62 18.34 48.91
N MET A 401 35.53 17.74 49.38
CA MET A 401 34.55 17.02 48.57
C MET A 401 33.33 17.90 48.40
N THR A 402 32.91 18.16 47.17
CA THR A 402 31.68 18.90 46.87
C THR A 402 30.75 18.00 46.09
N GLU A 403 29.56 17.75 46.63
CA GLU A 403 28.50 17.01 45.96
C GLU A 403 27.60 18.01 45.23
N SER A 404 27.43 17.83 43.93
CA SER A 404 26.56 18.67 43.10
C SER A 404 25.58 17.81 42.33
N LEU A 405 24.30 18.20 42.31
CA LEU A 405 23.28 17.53 41.50
C LEU A 405 23.30 18.12 40.10
N GLN A 406 23.73 17.33 39.12
CA GLN A 406 23.70 17.70 37.71
C GLN A 406 22.59 16.94 36.98
N LYS A 407 22.01 17.59 35.97
CA LYS A 407 21.05 16.95 35.06
C LYS A 407 21.82 16.39 33.88
N GLU A 408 21.76 15.09 33.68
CA GLU A 408 22.30 14.40 32.50
C GLU A 408 21.16 13.86 31.64
N LYS A 409 21.37 13.84 30.32
CA LYS A 409 20.44 13.20 29.38
C LYS A 409 20.45 11.69 29.63
N VAL A 410 19.26 11.07 29.62
CA VAL A 410 19.13 9.61 29.81
C VAL A 410 19.82 8.84 28.68
N VAL A 411 19.74 9.36 27.46
CA VAL A 411 20.49 8.87 26.29
C VAL A 411 20.94 10.08 25.49
N LYS A 412 22.19 10.10 25.05
CA LYS A 412 22.74 11.18 24.20
C LYS A 412 22.52 10.87 22.73
N ALA A 413 22.28 11.87 21.88
CA ALA A 413 22.07 11.68 20.44
C ALA A 413 23.21 10.88 19.75
N ARG A 414 24.46 11.05 20.22
CA ARG A 414 25.62 10.28 19.75
C ARG A 414 25.52 8.78 20.04
N GLU A 415 24.90 8.40 21.16
CA GLU A 415 24.71 6.99 21.55
C GLU A 415 23.66 6.36 20.65
N VAL A 416 22.59 7.09 20.32
CA VAL A 416 21.56 6.67 19.35
C VAL A 416 22.17 6.43 17.96
N ALA A 417 23.05 7.33 17.51
CA ALA A 417 23.72 7.23 16.22
C ALA A 417 24.77 6.10 16.18
N GLY A 418 25.36 5.74 17.33
CA GLY A 418 26.39 4.71 17.47
C GLY A 418 25.90 3.35 17.97
N GLN A 419 24.58 3.10 17.99
CA GLN A 419 24.01 1.82 18.45
C GLN A 419 24.53 0.63 17.62
N SER A 420 24.74 -0.51 18.26
CA SER A 420 25.04 -1.77 17.57
C SER A 420 23.86 -2.25 16.72
N VAL A 421 24.15 -3.06 15.71
CA VAL A 421 23.12 -3.72 14.89
C VAL A 421 22.21 -4.58 15.80
N GLY A 422 20.89 -4.42 15.66
CA GLY A 422 19.90 -5.12 16.47
C GLY A 422 19.67 -4.50 17.85
N HIS A 423 20.34 -3.41 18.21
CA HIS A 423 20.05 -2.65 19.42
C HIS A 423 18.99 -1.60 19.12
N PHE A 424 17.95 -1.56 19.96
CA PHE A 424 16.84 -0.62 19.79
C PHE A 424 16.49 0.06 21.11
N ILE A 425 16.22 1.35 21.00
CA ILE A 425 15.61 2.17 22.05
C ILE A 425 14.18 2.48 21.64
N GLY A 426 13.22 2.38 22.55
CA GLY A 426 11.85 2.60 22.15
C GLY A 426 10.86 2.67 23.30
N LYS A 427 9.59 2.73 22.89
CA LYS A 427 8.42 2.85 23.75
C LYS A 427 7.40 1.78 23.38
N VAL A 428 6.83 1.12 24.37
CA VAL A 428 5.67 0.23 24.22
C VAL A 428 4.41 0.96 24.71
N ALA A 429 3.40 1.04 23.85
CA ALA A 429 2.16 1.71 24.19
C ALA A 429 1.46 1.04 25.39
N GLY A 430 1.31 1.79 26.49
CA GLY A 430 0.74 1.26 27.74
C GLY A 430 1.64 0.26 28.47
N GLY A 431 2.92 0.15 28.10
CA GLY A 431 3.88 -0.75 28.74
C GLY A 431 4.25 -0.31 30.14
N LYS A 432 4.67 -1.28 30.97
CA LYS A 432 5.17 -1.05 32.33
C LYS A 432 6.44 -1.89 32.57
N PRO A 433 7.64 -1.28 32.57
CA PRO A 433 7.90 0.13 32.24
C PRO A 433 7.59 0.46 30.76
N PRO A 434 7.35 1.75 30.42
CA PRO A 434 6.93 2.13 29.08
C PRO A 434 8.07 2.17 28.06
N TYR A 435 9.31 2.34 28.48
CA TYR A 435 10.47 2.44 27.59
C TYR A 435 11.34 1.18 27.68
N PHE A 436 12.02 0.86 26.59
CA PHE A 436 13.04 -0.18 26.51
C PHE A 436 14.30 0.37 25.84
N ASN A 437 15.45 -0.19 26.18
CA ASN A 437 16.75 0.11 25.60
C ASN A 437 17.56 -1.17 25.67
N THR A 438 17.53 -2.00 24.63
CA THR A 438 18.03 -3.37 24.73
C THR A 438 18.51 -3.93 23.39
N GLN A 439 19.43 -4.88 23.46
CA GLN A 439 19.91 -5.63 22.31
C GLN A 439 18.95 -6.79 22.01
N PHE A 440 18.41 -6.80 20.80
CA PHE A 440 17.53 -7.87 20.32
C PHE A 440 18.38 -9.05 19.86
N ASN A 441 17.87 -10.25 20.14
CA ASN A 441 18.34 -11.46 19.49
C ASN A 441 17.77 -11.52 18.06
N MET A 442 18.40 -12.31 17.21
CA MET A 442 17.85 -12.61 15.88
C MET A 442 16.49 -13.29 16.02
N CYS A 443 15.46 -12.77 15.34
CA CYS A 443 14.14 -13.36 15.39
C CYS A 443 14.14 -14.79 14.84
N LYS A 444 13.24 -15.61 15.37
CA LYS A 444 12.91 -16.90 14.76
C LYS A 444 12.13 -16.66 13.48
N PHE A 445 12.55 -17.29 12.39
CA PHE A 445 11.84 -17.31 11.13
C PHE A 445 12.16 -18.57 10.34
N ILE A 446 11.29 -18.92 9.39
CA ILE A 446 11.50 -20.03 8.45
C ILE A 446 11.53 -19.46 7.04
N ASP A 447 12.68 -19.57 6.39
CA ASP A 447 12.84 -19.20 4.98
C ASP A 447 12.56 -20.41 4.09
N LYS A 448 11.68 -20.24 3.09
CA LYS A 448 11.37 -21.25 2.08
C LYS A 448 10.99 -20.60 0.76
N ASP A 449 11.49 -21.14 -0.36
CA ASP A 449 11.12 -20.71 -1.71
C ASP A 449 9.61 -20.80 -1.95
N ILE A 450 9.07 -19.76 -2.59
CA ILE A 450 7.67 -19.72 -3.02
C ILE A 450 7.53 -20.58 -4.29
N PRO A 451 6.68 -21.62 -4.29
CA PRO A 451 6.50 -22.47 -5.46
C PRO A 451 5.77 -21.72 -6.58
N ALA A 452 5.95 -22.17 -7.82
CA ALA A 452 5.22 -21.69 -8.98
C ALA A 452 3.75 -22.18 -8.97
N PHE A 453 2.94 -21.64 -8.07
CA PHE A 453 1.57 -22.09 -7.80
C PHE A 453 0.53 -21.62 -8.84
N SER A 454 0.88 -20.68 -9.72
CA SER A 454 -0.04 -20.08 -10.71
C SER A 454 0.19 -20.56 -12.14
N LYS A 455 0.98 -21.63 -12.34
CA LYS A 455 1.17 -22.20 -13.68
C LYS A 455 -0.17 -22.72 -14.23
N PRO A 456 -0.51 -22.42 -15.49
CA PRO A 456 -1.78 -22.84 -16.08
C PRO A 456 -1.80 -24.35 -16.39
N VAL A 457 -0.63 -24.97 -16.54
CA VAL A 457 -0.46 -26.40 -16.84
C VAL A 457 0.70 -26.97 -16.03
N ASN A 458 0.65 -28.28 -15.76
CA ASN A 458 1.76 -29.06 -15.20
C ASN A 458 1.96 -30.30 -16.08
N LEU A 459 3.06 -30.33 -16.83
CA LEU A 459 3.41 -31.33 -17.83
C LEU A 459 4.40 -32.38 -17.31
N GLY A 460 4.86 -32.25 -16.05
CA GLY A 460 5.83 -33.12 -15.40
C GLY A 460 7.30 -32.73 -15.63
N ASP A 461 8.19 -33.54 -15.06
CA ASP A 461 9.63 -33.25 -14.99
C ASP A 461 10.27 -33.03 -16.37
N GLY A 462 11.12 -32.00 -16.47
CA GLY A 462 11.87 -31.67 -17.68
C GLY A 462 11.12 -30.87 -18.75
N LYS A 463 9.87 -30.45 -18.49
CA LYS A 463 9.05 -29.63 -19.41
C LYS A 463 8.74 -28.23 -18.91
N GLU A 464 9.45 -27.78 -17.88
CA GLU A 464 9.19 -26.51 -17.20
C GLU A 464 9.26 -25.31 -18.14
N GLU A 465 10.23 -25.27 -19.04
CA GLU A 465 10.38 -24.20 -20.04
C GLU A 465 9.15 -24.08 -20.93
N LEU A 466 8.61 -25.21 -21.41
CA LEU A 466 7.38 -25.23 -22.20
C LEU A 466 6.15 -24.75 -21.40
N GLU A 467 6.08 -25.05 -20.10
CA GLU A 467 5.01 -24.53 -19.23
C GLU A 467 5.07 -23.01 -19.10
N TYR A 468 6.29 -22.45 -19.02
CA TYR A 468 6.52 -21.00 -19.00
C TYR A 468 6.14 -20.36 -20.34
N ASP A 469 6.49 -20.98 -21.47
CA ASP A 469 6.10 -20.50 -22.81
C ASP A 469 4.58 -20.48 -23.00
N ILE A 470 3.90 -21.56 -22.56
CA ILE A 470 2.42 -21.63 -22.59
C ILE A 470 1.80 -20.51 -21.75
N MET A 471 2.35 -20.26 -20.55
CA MET A 471 1.90 -19.18 -19.69
C MET A 471 2.06 -17.81 -20.36
N GLU A 472 3.20 -17.57 -20.99
CA GLU A 472 3.49 -16.31 -21.67
C GLU A 472 2.56 -16.05 -22.86
N GLU A 473 2.23 -17.09 -23.61
CA GLU A 473 1.24 -17.01 -24.70
C GLU A 473 -0.15 -16.68 -24.15
N ILE A 474 -0.59 -17.34 -23.07
CA ILE A 474 -1.89 -17.06 -22.42
C ILE A 474 -1.97 -15.61 -21.94
N VAL A 475 -0.92 -15.11 -21.28
CA VAL A 475 -0.85 -13.72 -20.82
C VAL A 475 -0.97 -12.74 -22.00
N SER A 476 -0.30 -13.05 -23.11
CA SER A 476 -0.30 -12.22 -24.31
C SER A 476 -1.67 -12.21 -25.01
N GLN A 477 -2.31 -13.38 -25.16
CA GLN A 477 -3.66 -13.48 -25.72
C GLN A 477 -4.71 -12.79 -24.85
N HIS A 478 -4.58 -12.90 -23.53
CA HIS A 478 -5.48 -12.23 -22.58
C HIS A 478 -5.41 -10.70 -22.70
N TYR A 479 -4.21 -10.15 -22.84
CA TYR A 479 -4.01 -8.72 -23.09
C TYR A 479 -4.71 -8.25 -24.37
N LEU A 480 -4.54 -8.98 -25.48
CA LEU A 480 -5.21 -8.68 -26.75
C LEU A 480 -6.74 -8.80 -26.65
N SER A 481 -7.23 -9.78 -25.90
CA SER A 481 -8.66 -9.98 -25.65
C SER A 481 -9.30 -8.77 -24.96
N ILE A 482 -8.64 -8.20 -23.95
CA ILE A 482 -9.10 -6.97 -23.26
C ILE A 482 -9.24 -5.82 -24.26
N ILE A 483 -8.22 -5.59 -25.09
CA ILE A 483 -8.22 -4.50 -26.08
C ILE A 483 -9.33 -4.72 -27.12
N SER A 484 -9.43 -5.93 -27.67
CA SER A 484 -10.47 -6.28 -28.64
C SER A 484 -11.87 -6.04 -28.09
N LYS A 485 -12.08 -6.34 -26.81
CA LYS A 485 -13.37 -6.17 -26.15
C LYS A 485 -13.74 -4.69 -25.95
N VAL A 486 -12.77 -3.86 -25.57
CA VAL A 486 -12.96 -2.41 -25.48
C VAL A 486 -13.29 -1.82 -26.86
N ASN A 487 -12.53 -2.22 -27.90
CA ASN A 487 -12.75 -1.75 -29.26
C ASN A 487 -14.14 -2.14 -29.79
N ALA A 488 -14.62 -3.35 -29.50
CA ALA A 488 -15.97 -3.77 -29.90
C ALA A 488 -17.06 -2.87 -29.31
N ILE A 489 -16.94 -2.47 -28.05
CA ILE A 489 -17.90 -1.55 -27.40
C ILE A 489 -17.86 -0.16 -28.05
N LEU A 490 -16.67 0.35 -28.34
CA LEU A 490 -16.53 1.67 -28.96
C LEU A 490 -17.01 1.68 -30.42
N GLU A 491 -16.84 0.58 -31.16
CA GLU A 491 -17.38 0.44 -32.52
C GLU A 491 -18.92 0.40 -32.52
N ASP A 492 -19.54 -0.26 -31.54
CA ASP A 492 -21.00 -0.22 -31.35
C ASP A 492 -21.51 1.22 -31.13
N VAL A 493 -20.79 2.01 -30.32
CA VAL A 493 -21.11 3.42 -30.06
C VAL A 493 -20.98 4.27 -31.33
N LYS A 494 -19.94 4.02 -32.13
CA LYS A 494 -19.74 4.67 -33.42
C LYS A 494 -20.90 4.36 -34.38
N ASN A 495 -21.27 3.09 -34.52
CA ASN A 495 -22.34 2.63 -35.40
C ASN A 495 -23.72 3.23 -35.03
N LYS A 496 -24.02 3.33 -33.72
CA LYS A 496 -25.23 4.01 -33.24
C LYS A 496 -25.24 5.48 -33.64
N THR A 497 -24.12 6.18 -33.44
CA THR A 497 -23.99 7.61 -33.74
C THR A 497 -24.20 7.89 -35.24
N GLU A 498 -23.63 7.08 -36.11
CA GLU A 498 -23.81 7.22 -37.57
C GLU A 498 -25.27 6.99 -38.00
N THR A 499 -25.94 6.03 -37.36
CA THR A 499 -27.36 5.73 -37.62
C THR A 499 -28.26 6.88 -37.19
N ASP A 500 -28.02 7.46 -36.02
CA ASP A 500 -28.77 8.62 -35.51
C ASP A 500 -28.58 9.86 -36.38
N ASN A 501 -27.36 10.11 -36.87
CA ASN A 501 -27.10 11.21 -37.78
C ASN A 501 -27.80 11.02 -39.13
N LYS A 502 -27.75 9.83 -39.73
CA LYS A 502 -28.50 9.50 -40.96
C LYS A 502 -30.01 9.65 -40.80
N ASN A 503 -30.55 9.30 -39.63
CA ASN A 503 -31.98 9.46 -39.34
C ASN A 503 -32.37 10.94 -39.14
N LYS A 504 -31.51 11.75 -38.52
CA LYS A 504 -31.71 13.20 -38.42
C LYS A 504 -31.67 13.89 -39.80
N GLU A 505 -30.73 13.53 -40.66
CA GLU A 505 -30.65 14.04 -42.03
C GLU A 505 -31.85 13.64 -42.89
N LYS A 506 -32.37 12.41 -42.73
CA LYS A 506 -33.60 11.97 -43.42
C LYS A 506 -34.86 12.67 -42.94
N ASN A 507 -34.91 13.11 -41.69
CA ASN A 507 -36.05 13.77 -41.08
C ASN A 507 -35.95 15.31 -41.08
N MET A 508 -34.90 15.90 -41.69
CA MET A 508 -34.89 17.33 -41.97
C MET A 508 -35.96 17.66 -43.01
N PRO A 509 -36.84 18.65 -42.78
CA PRO A 509 -37.80 19.07 -43.78
C PRO A 509 -37.05 19.48 -45.05
N LYS A 510 -37.36 18.85 -46.19
CA LYS A 510 -37.00 19.42 -47.48
C LYS A 510 -37.77 20.73 -47.58
N ASP A 511 -37.09 21.87 -47.56
CA ASP A 511 -37.67 23.17 -47.86
C ASP A 511 -38.32 23.10 -49.25
N HIS A 512 -39.63 22.84 -49.26
CA HIS A 512 -40.46 22.93 -50.44
C HIS A 512 -41.03 24.35 -50.51
N ASN A 513 -40.66 25.03 -51.59
CA ASN A 513 -41.24 26.26 -52.15
C ASN A 513 -40.86 27.60 -51.49
N HIS A 514 -39.71 28.13 -51.90
CA HIS A 514 -39.68 29.53 -52.32
C HIS A 514 -40.53 29.71 -53.58
N LYS A 515 -41.83 30.00 -53.40
CA LYS A 515 -42.62 30.68 -54.45
C LYS A 515 -42.81 32.13 -54.04
N ALA A 516 -42.13 32.97 -54.80
CA ALA A 516 -42.35 34.38 -55.08
C ALA A 516 -43.62 35.00 -54.46
N TRP A 517 -43.42 36.06 -53.70
CA TRP A 517 -44.28 37.24 -53.75
C TRP A 517 -43.39 38.43 -54.10
N LYS A 518 -43.36 38.77 -55.39
CA LYS A 518 -43.17 40.13 -55.86
C LYS A 518 -44.55 40.78 -55.79
N GLU A 519 -44.69 41.78 -54.94
CA GLU A 519 -45.23 43.11 -55.25
C GLU A 519 -45.04 44.04 -54.05
#